data_AF-A0A2G5PHP3-F1
#
_entry.id   AF-A0A2G5PHP3-F1
#
_cell.length_a   1.000
_cell.length_b   1.000
_cell.length_c   1.000
_cell.angle_alpha   90.00
_cell.angle_beta   90.00
_cell.angle_gamma   90.00
#
_symmetry.space_group_name_H-M   'P 1'
#
loop_
_entity.id
_entity.type
_entity.pdbx_description
1 polymer ?
#
loop_
_entity_poly.entity_id
_entity_poly.type
_entity_poly.pdbx_seq_one_letter_code
_entity_poly.pdbx_strand_id
1 'polypeptide(L)'
;MKGTTSTPTPPGDAGLRSDLTLMKTVADLADARSADLALLLGQFGAAMQAVPDSVWGGPAAAEFKNVMTRWNLEARALTTALTAIATTLRANTSGLRAAGGAHSDLIARAAVELPVR
;
A
#
# COMPACT_ATOMS: atom_id res chain seq x y z
N MET A 1 -17.28 1.99 45.58
CA MET A 1 -16.89 2.43 44.23
C MET A 1 -15.80 1.49 43.75
N LYS A 2 -16.10 0.55 42.83
CA LYS A 2 -15.12 -0.41 42.31
C LYS A 2 -14.20 0.33 41.33
N GLY A 3 -12.93 0.47 41.69
CA GLY A 3 -11.91 0.99 40.80
C GLY A 3 -11.70 0.00 39.65
N THR A 4 -12.01 0.42 38.44
CA THR A 4 -11.61 -0.27 37.22
C THR A 4 -10.11 -0.09 37.07
N THR A 5 -9.33 -1.13 37.36
CA THR A 5 -7.90 -1.17 37.03
C THR A 5 -7.77 -1.26 35.51
N SER A 6 -7.70 -0.11 34.85
CA SER A 6 -7.23 -0.01 33.47
C SER A 6 -5.77 -0.43 33.47
N THR A 7 -5.49 -1.64 33.00
CA THR A 7 -4.13 -2.12 32.76
C THR A 7 -3.46 -1.13 31.80
N PRO A 8 -2.36 -0.47 32.18
CA PRO A 8 -1.68 0.45 31.27
C PRO A 8 -1.11 -0.36 30.11
N THR A 9 -1.56 -0.06 28.89
CA THR A 9 -0.98 -0.60 27.67
C THR A 9 0.52 -0.33 27.69
N PRO A 10 1.38 -1.36 27.53
CA PRO A 10 2.81 -1.17 27.45
C PRO A 10 3.13 -0.14 26.35
N PRO A 11 4.09 0.77 26.56
CA PRO A 11 4.44 1.79 25.56
C PRO A 11 4.83 1.20 24.19
N GLY A 12 5.32 -0.06 24.16
CA GLY A 12 5.60 -0.79 22.92
C GLY A 12 4.37 -1.17 22.09
N ASP A 13 3.23 -1.48 22.73
CA ASP A 13 1.99 -1.84 22.03
C ASP A 13 1.32 -0.61 21.39
N ALA A 14 1.42 0.54 22.04
CA ALA A 14 0.95 1.81 21.49
C ALA A 14 1.78 2.24 20.26
N GLY A 15 3.11 2.06 20.32
CA GLY A 15 4.01 2.30 19.18
C GLY A 15 3.73 1.36 18.01
N LEU A 16 3.59 0.05 18.25
CA LEU A 16 3.28 -0.92 17.21
C LEU A 16 1.93 -0.65 16.54
N ARG A 17 0.88 -0.31 17.30
CA ARG A 17 -0.42 0.08 16.73
C ARG A 17 -0.32 1.32 15.84
N SER A 18 0.49 2.30 16.24
CA SER A 18 0.74 3.51 15.45
C SER A 18 1.41 3.15 14.12
N ASP A 19 2.48 2.34 14.15
CA ASP A 19 3.21 1.90 12.96
C ASP A 19 2.32 1.10 12.00
N LEU A 20 1.49 0.19 12.52
CA LEU A 20 0.55 -0.58 11.69
C LEU A 20 -0.51 0.30 11.02
N THR A 21 -0.92 1.37 11.70
CA THR A 21 -1.87 2.36 11.13
C THR A 21 -1.20 3.18 10.04
N LEU A 22 0.06 3.57 10.25
CA LEU A 22 0.87 4.25 9.24
C LEU A 22 1.10 3.37 8.01
N MET A 23 1.49 2.11 8.19
CA MET A 23 1.70 1.15 7.09
C MET A 23 0.43 0.96 6.25
N LYS A 24 -0.74 0.87 6.89
CA LYS A 24 -2.02 0.82 6.18
C LYS A 24 -2.27 2.11 5.38
N THR A 25 -2.06 3.27 6.00
CA THR A 25 -2.25 4.58 5.36
C THR A 25 -1.35 4.75 4.14
N VAL A 26 -0.09 4.33 4.23
CA VAL A 26 0.88 4.37 3.13
C VAL A 26 0.47 3.43 1.99
N ALA A 27 -0.01 2.22 2.31
CA ALA A 27 -0.50 1.28 1.31
C ALA A 27 -1.73 1.84 0.57
N ASP A 28 -2.68 2.42 1.30
CA ASP A 28 -3.89 3.00 0.71
C ASP A 28 -3.54 4.22 -0.17
N LEU A 29 -2.55 5.04 0.22
CA LEU A 29 -2.03 6.13 -0.61
C LEU A 29 -1.34 5.61 -1.89
N ALA A 30 -0.54 4.55 -1.80
CA ALA A 30 0.13 3.96 -2.94
C ALA A 30 -0.86 3.43 -3.99
N ASP A 31 -1.96 2.80 -3.53
CA ASP A 31 -3.02 2.32 -4.42
C ASP A 31 -3.77 3.46 -5.10
N ALA A 32 -4.11 4.52 -4.36
CA ALA A 32 -4.75 5.71 -4.93
C ALA A 32 -3.88 6.35 -6.02
N ARG A 33 -2.57 6.51 -5.76
CA ARG A 33 -1.62 7.05 -6.75
C ARG A 33 -1.43 6.15 -7.96
N SER A 34 -1.46 4.83 -7.77
CA SER A 34 -1.41 3.87 -8.86
C SER A 34 -2.63 3.98 -9.76
N ALA A 35 -3.83 4.12 -9.17
CA ALA A 35 -5.08 4.29 -9.89
C ALA A 35 -5.13 5.62 -10.67
N ASP A 36 -4.73 6.74 -10.03
CA ASP A 36 -4.65 8.06 -10.66
C ASP A 36 -3.72 8.03 -11.88
N LEU A 37 -2.53 7.43 -11.73
CA LEU A 37 -1.57 7.30 -12.82
C LEU A 37 -2.16 6.46 -13.96
N ALA A 38 -2.69 5.27 -13.66
CA ALA A 38 -3.27 4.40 -14.67
C ALA A 38 -4.41 5.09 -15.45
N LEU A 39 -5.23 5.88 -14.76
CA LEU A 39 -6.32 6.65 -15.36
C LEU A 39 -5.79 7.77 -16.27
N LEU A 40 -4.86 8.59 -15.79
CA LEU A 40 -4.24 9.67 -16.58
C LEU A 40 -3.59 9.13 -17.86
N LEU A 41 -2.90 8.00 -17.72
CA LEU A 41 -2.23 7.31 -18.82
C LEU A 41 -3.22 6.76 -19.85
N GLY A 42 -4.30 6.13 -19.38
CA GLY A 42 -5.38 5.66 -20.24
C GLY A 42 -6.04 6.80 -21.02
N GLN A 43 -6.34 7.92 -20.35
CA GLN A 43 -6.92 9.11 -20.96
C GLN A 43 -5.99 9.72 -22.02
N PHE A 44 -4.71 9.88 -21.69
CA PHE A 44 -3.73 10.39 -22.63
C PHE A 44 -3.60 9.46 -23.85
N GLY A 45 -3.51 8.15 -23.65
CA GLY A 45 -3.47 7.17 -24.74
C GLY A 45 -4.72 7.18 -25.62
N ALA A 46 -5.90 7.39 -25.05
CA ALA A 46 -7.15 7.49 -25.79
C ALA A 46 -7.23 8.80 -26.60
N ALA A 47 -6.87 9.94 -25.99
CA ALA A 47 -6.82 11.22 -26.68
C ALA A 47 -5.85 11.19 -27.87
N MET A 48 -4.74 10.48 -27.72
CA MET A 48 -3.75 10.29 -28.77
C MET A 48 -4.22 9.39 -29.92
N GLN A 49 -4.94 8.30 -29.63
CA GLN A 49 -5.55 7.47 -30.69
C GLN A 49 -6.69 8.16 -31.43
N ALA A 50 -7.32 9.17 -30.82
CA ALA A 50 -8.37 9.95 -31.44
C ALA A 50 -7.82 11.02 -32.43
N VAL A 51 -6.51 11.23 -32.48
CA VAL A 51 -5.89 12.18 -33.42
C VAL A 51 -5.94 11.60 -34.84
N PRO A 52 -6.53 12.29 -35.83
CA PRO A 52 -6.62 11.79 -37.20
C PRO A 52 -5.23 11.62 -37.85
N ASP A 53 -5.07 10.60 -38.68
CA ASP A 53 -3.84 10.34 -39.44
C ASP A 53 -3.45 11.52 -40.36
N SER A 54 -4.42 12.34 -40.76
CA SER A 54 -4.18 13.58 -41.51
C SER A 54 -3.40 14.64 -40.72
N VAL A 55 -3.44 14.57 -39.37
CA VAL A 55 -2.72 15.47 -38.45
C VAL A 55 -1.41 14.81 -37.98
N TRP A 56 -1.39 13.48 -37.88
CA TRP A 56 -0.23 12.67 -37.50
C TRP A 56 0.41 11.96 -38.70
N GLY A 57 0.71 12.73 -39.75
CA GLY A 57 1.42 12.24 -40.92
C GLY A 57 2.93 12.20 -40.73
N GLY A 58 3.58 11.16 -41.26
CA GLY A 58 5.03 11.15 -41.52
C GLY A 58 5.93 10.68 -40.37
N PRO A 59 7.24 10.91 -40.48
CA PRO A 59 8.25 10.34 -39.57
C PRO A 59 8.07 10.75 -38.09
N ALA A 60 7.61 11.99 -37.84
CA ALA A 60 7.36 12.48 -36.49
C ALA A 60 6.26 11.68 -35.76
N ALA A 61 5.24 11.21 -36.49
CA ALA A 61 4.18 10.39 -35.91
C ALA A 61 4.66 8.97 -35.57
N ALA A 62 5.59 8.41 -36.34
CA ALA A 62 6.19 7.11 -36.03
C ALA A 62 7.04 7.17 -34.76
N GLU A 63 7.89 8.19 -34.62
CA GLU A 63 8.69 8.43 -33.42
C GLU A 63 7.80 8.66 -32.19
N PHE A 64 6.74 9.46 -32.36
CA PHE A 64 5.78 9.68 -31.29
C PHE A 64 5.11 8.36 -30.83
N LYS A 65 4.67 7.50 -31.76
CA LYS A 65 4.08 6.19 -31.45
C LYS A 65 5.07 5.29 -30.70
N ASN A 66 6.35 5.32 -31.05
CA ASN A 66 7.40 4.59 -30.34
C ASN A 66 7.59 5.08 -28.90
N VAL A 67 7.72 6.40 -28.70
CA VAL A 67 7.82 7.01 -27.38
C VAL A 67 6.60 6.68 -26.53
N MET A 68 5.40 6.75 -27.11
CA MET A 68 4.14 6.47 -26.42
C MET A 68 4.01 4.99 -26.03
N THR A 69 4.46 4.08 -26.89
CA THR A 69 4.50 2.63 -26.59
C THR A 69 5.43 2.35 -25.41
N ARG A 70 6.63 2.94 -25.42
CA ARG A 70 7.59 2.79 -24.32
C ARG A 70 7.05 3.39 -23.03
N TRP A 71 6.52 4.61 -23.08
CA TRP A 71 5.90 5.26 -21.93
C TRP A 71 4.79 4.40 -21.31
N ASN A 72 3.90 3.83 -22.13
CA ASN A 72 2.84 2.92 -21.66
C ASN A 72 3.39 1.66 -20.99
N LEU A 73 4.51 1.12 -21.47
CA LEU A 73 5.18 -0.02 -20.84
C LEU A 73 5.73 0.36 -19.46
N GLU A 74 6.47 1.46 -19.37
CA GLU A 74 7.07 1.94 -18.12
C GLU A 74 6.00 2.29 -17.07
N ALA A 75 4.91 2.92 -17.52
CA ALA A 75 3.73 3.21 -16.73
C ALA A 75 3.10 1.97 -16.07
N ARG A 76 2.95 0.88 -16.85
CA ARG A 76 2.42 -0.40 -16.35
C ARG A 76 3.39 -1.05 -15.38
N ALA A 77 4.70 -0.95 -15.63
CA ALA A 77 5.72 -1.45 -14.73
C ALA A 77 5.68 -0.72 -13.37
N LEU A 78 5.58 0.61 -13.39
CA LEU A 78 5.45 1.43 -12.18
C LEU A 78 4.19 1.07 -11.36
N THR A 79 3.04 0.95 -12.04
CA THR A 79 1.77 0.57 -11.39
C THR A 79 1.87 -0.81 -10.74
N THR A 80 2.50 -1.77 -11.43
CA THR A 80 2.74 -3.12 -10.91
C THR A 80 3.65 -3.09 -9.67
N ALA A 81 4.74 -2.31 -9.72
CA ALA A 81 5.65 -2.17 -8.60
C ALA A 81 4.98 -1.56 -7.36
N LEU A 82 4.18 -0.50 -7.54
CA LEU A 82 3.43 0.13 -6.45
C LEU A 82 2.41 -0.84 -5.83
N THR A 83 1.70 -1.61 -6.65
CA THR A 83 0.77 -2.66 -6.18
C THR A 83 1.49 -3.74 -5.37
N ALA A 84 2.69 -4.15 -5.79
CA ALA A 84 3.51 -5.12 -5.07
C ALA A 84 3.99 -4.57 -3.72
N ILE A 85 4.39 -3.30 -3.66
CA ILE A 85 4.76 -2.61 -2.40
C ILE A 85 3.57 -2.59 -1.45
N ALA A 86 2.38 -2.18 -1.92
CA ALA A 86 1.17 -2.15 -1.11
C ALA A 86 0.81 -3.56 -0.57
N THR A 87 0.94 -4.59 -1.41
CA THR A 87 0.74 -6.00 -1.01
C THR A 87 1.71 -6.41 0.10
N THR A 88 3.00 -6.05 -0.04
CA THR A 88 4.03 -6.35 0.95
C THR A 88 3.77 -5.66 2.29
N LEU A 89 3.39 -4.38 2.27
CA LEU A 89 3.03 -3.63 3.48
C LEU A 89 1.84 -4.24 4.21
N ARG A 90 0.83 -4.71 3.47
CA ARG A 90 -0.33 -5.42 4.05
C ARG A 90 0.06 -6.75 4.67
N ALA A 91 0.89 -7.54 3.99
CA ALA A 91 1.40 -8.81 4.51
C ALA A 91 2.19 -8.59 5.82
N ASN A 92 3.08 -7.61 5.83
CA ASN A 92 3.85 -7.25 7.03
C ASN A 92 2.94 -6.80 8.17
N THR A 93 1.94 -5.96 7.89
CA THR A 93 0.95 -5.52 8.88
C THR A 93 0.20 -6.71 9.49
N SER A 94 -0.22 -7.68 8.67
CA SER A 94 -0.91 -8.89 9.13
C SER A 94 0.00 -9.77 9.99
N GLY A 95 1.25 -10.00 9.56
CA GLY A 95 2.22 -10.81 10.28
C GLY A 95 2.58 -10.21 11.65
N LEU A 96 2.82 -8.89 11.69
CA LEU A 96 3.14 -8.18 12.93
C LEU A 96 1.97 -8.19 13.93
N ARG A 97 0.72 -8.05 13.46
CA ARG A 97 -0.46 -8.20 14.34
C ARG A 97 -0.57 -9.60 14.93
N ALA A 98 -0.34 -10.64 14.12
CA ALA A 98 -0.40 -12.02 14.59
C ALA A 98 0.67 -12.30 15.65
N ALA A 99 1.90 -11.81 15.44
CA ALA A 99 3.00 -11.94 16.40
C ALA A 99 2.69 -11.22 17.73
N GLY A 100 2.15 -10.00 17.68
CA GLY A 100 1.76 -9.25 18.89
C GLY A 100 0.63 -9.92 19.66
N GLY A 101 -0.36 -10.49 18.97
CA GLY A 101 -1.43 -11.27 19.60
C GLY A 101 -0.91 -12.53 20.29
N ALA A 102 -0.06 -13.31 19.61
CA ALA A 102 0.57 -14.49 20.21
C ALA A 102 1.42 -14.13 21.44
N HIS A 103 2.15 -13.02 21.40
CA HIS A 103 2.92 -12.54 22.55
C HIS A 103 2.02 -12.15 23.73
N SER A 104 0.92 -11.44 23.46
CA SER A 104 -0.06 -11.05 24.48
C SER A 104 -0.71 -12.28 25.14
N ASP A 105 -1.05 -13.29 24.34
CA ASP A 105 -1.60 -14.56 24.83
C ASP A 105 -0.60 -15.31 25.72
N LEU A 106 0.68 -15.33 25.35
CA LEU A 106 1.75 -15.93 26.15
C LEU A 106 1.94 -15.19 27.48
N ILE A 107 1.92 -13.86 27.49
CA ILE A 107 1.98 -13.06 28.72
C ILE A 107 0.75 -13.32 29.59
N ALA A 108 -0.45 -13.34 29.01
CA ALA A 108 -1.69 -13.60 29.74
C ALA A 108 -1.67 -14.99 30.37
N ARG A 109 -1.19 -16.02 29.66
CA ARG A 109 -0.99 -17.37 30.20
C ARG A 109 0.04 -17.39 31.32
N ALA A 110 1.20 -16.76 31.14
CA ALA A 110 2.23 -16.66 32.18
C ALA A 110 1.75 -15.91 33.42
N ALA A 111 0.91 -14.87 33.25
CA ALA A 111 0.30 -14.13 34.35
C ALA A 111 -0.74 -14.94 35.12
N VAL A 112 -1.44 -15.88 34.47
CA VAL A 112 -2.36 -16.83 35.10
C VAL A 112 -1.62 -17.94 35.84
N GLU A 113 -0.43 -18.35 35.35
CA GLU A 113 0.40 -19.38 35.96
C GLU A 113 1.18 -18.90 37.21
N LEU A 114 1.31 -17.59 37.41
CA LEU A 114 1.90 -17.01 38.62
C LEU A 114 0.82 -16.76 39.70
N PRO A 115 0.71 -17.60 40.75
CA PRO A 115 -0.15 -17.28 41.87
C PRO A 115 0.42 -16.07 42.61
N VAL A 116 -0.41 -15.04 42.77
CA VAL A 116 -0.14 -13.89 43.65
C VAL A 116 0.14 -14.45 45.06
N ARG A 117 1.41 -14.37 45.49
CA ARG A 117 1.82 -14.63 46.87
C ARG A 117 1.74 -13.35 47.69
#